data_AF-A0A954T383-F1
#
_entry.id   AF-A0A954T383-F1
#
_cell.length_a   1.000
_cell.length_b   1.000
_cell.length_c   1.000
_cell.angle_alpha   90.00
_cell.angle_beta   90.00
_cell.angle_gamma   90.00
#
_symmetry.space_group_name_H-M   'P 1'
#
loop_
_entity.id
_entity.type
_entity.pdbx_description
1 polymer ?
#
loop_
_entity_poly.entity_id
_entity_poly.type
_entity_poly.pdbx_seq_one_letter_code
_entity_poly.pdbx_strand_id
1 'polypeptide(L)'
;MWNETIKRTTLLPLVVLAVSLVAIYGKQLRQDSLDAQAPESLGTAATPASLASHRNGSEVDSIDLPAIYRSGASRPRSRVQASPVAEPWASPSSEAEVKSAADEVTQSTAAPSGADPRVARDSNSPSPESRDSIAREATDAATSGLEPMGSTSPNFQGPHSNGASLRPTSPRTLGTGLGPEPDLMAQVQRQFTESATEQGGEPRQSLIVDDVRMEAGRIAELMTRIDTQRPEAPVSLSQEFQAGFLERISKAQGLARKGALFAADQELTEALEDLASNLDGIGPRHDHAEACAIGVRALREASDFFEATRNSNDPDRLRLISHRHATFRAVVPDSVEIDKELSLEAYYSVALTMLTYAAGNQPIAAEAFVSLGKLHAIAPSAGVETLGPFQAQLPVPKSLVYHQVALRLQPDHAVAANELAVQVGKLGQWTIARDLLVMSLRSRPTPAAWRNLAEAHARLGEPRLADLARREAEMMLGQRMIPTGLANAPTPVPSFPASGAPMPNATPAPRNAQQGNGVPFFSGVR
;
A
#
# COMPACT_ATOMS: atom_id res chain seq x y z
N MET A 1 19.93 31.94 10.29
CA MET A 1 19.10 30.85 10.86
C MET A 1 18.09 30.28 9.87
N TRP A 2 17.26 31.07 9.18
CA TRP A 2 16.22 30.53 8.26
C TRP A 2 16.74 29.66 7.08
N ASN A 3 17.97 29.90 6.62
CA ASN A 3 18.56 29.18 5.48
C ASN A 3 19.24 27.84 5.86
N GLU A 4 19.47 27.58 7.15
CA GLU A 4 20.06 26.31 7.61
C GLU A 4 18.99 25.26 7.91
N THR A 5 17.82 25.68 8.40
CA THR A 5 16.70 24.78 8.67
C THR A 5 16.17 24.17 7.37
N ILE A 6 16.00 24.97 6.30
CA ILE A 6 15.57 24.46 4.98
C ILE A 6 16.60 23.49 4.39
N LYS A 7 17.90 23.76 4.56
CA LYS A 7 18.97 22.86 4.10
C LYS A 7 19.01 21.55 4.86
N ARG A 8 18.57 21.50 6.12
CA ARG A 8 18.55 20.26 6.90
C ARG A 8 17.27 19.45 6.67
N THR A 9 16.12 20.11 6.54
CA THR A 9 14.82 19.43 6.37
C THR A 9 14.55 18.93 4.95
N THR A 10 15.11 19.56 3.92
CA THR A 10 14.84 19.14 2.52
C THR A 10 15.97 18.33 1.90
N LEU A 11 17.21 18.61 2.28
CA LEU A 11 18.39 18.14 1.55
C LEU A 11 18.85 16.75 2.00
N LEU A 12 18.64 16.39 3.27
CA LEU A 12 19.02 15.08 3.81
C LEU A 12 18.15 13.92 3.26
N PRO A 13 16.81 13.98 3.26
CA PRO A 13 15.99 12.94 2.63
C PRO A 13 16.22 12.87 1.11
N LEU A 14 16.59 14.00 0.49
CA LEU A 14 17.01 14.05 -0.91
C LEU A 14 18.28 13.24 -1.18
N VAL A 15 19.27 13.30 -0.28
CA VAL A 15 20.51 12.53 -0.40
C VAL A 15 20.23 11.04 -0.22
N VAL A 16 19.42 10.65 0.76
CA VAL A 16 19.07 9.23 0.99
C VAL A 16 18.29 8.65 -0.19
N LEU A 17 17.33 9.42 -0.74
CA LEU A 17 16.54 9.01 -1.89
C LEU A 17 17.39 8.97 -3.17
N ALA A 18 18.29 9.93 -3.39
CA ALA A 18 19.21 9.92 -4.51
C ALA A 18 20.20 8.74 -4.46
N VAL A 19 20.78 8.43 -3.29
CA VAL A 19 21.67 7.28 -3.11
C VAL A 19 20.92 5.97 -3.36
N SER A 20 19.67 5.86 -2.87
CA SER A 20 18.82 4.69 -3.10
C SER A 20 18.48 4.51 -4.58
N LEU A 21 18.12 5.59 -5.28
CA LEU A 21 17.85 5.55 -6.72
C LEU A 21 19.09 5.19 -7.54
N VAL A 22 20.27 5.74 -7.20
CA VAL A 22 21.54 5.39 -7.86
C VAL A 22 21.89 3.93 -7.64
N ALA A 23 21.66 3.37 -6.45
CA ALA A 23 21.88 1.95 -6.17
C ALA A 23 20.94 1.04 -7.00
N ILE A 24 19.66 1.42 -7.12
CA ILE A 24 18.68 0.70 -7.93
C ILE A 24 19.04 0.76 -9.42
N TYR A 25 19.34 1.95 -9.95
CA TYR A 25 19.71 2.12 -11.36
C TYR A 25 21.06 1.50 -11.72
N GLY A 26 22.04 1.59 -10.81
CA GLY A 26 23.36 1.00 -10.99
C GLY A 26 23.28 -0.53 -11.06
N LYS A 27 22.39 -1.14 -10.27
CA LYS A 27 22.12 -2.59 -10.33
C LYS A 27 21.49 -2.99 -11.67
N GLN A 28 20.52 -2.22 -12.16
CA GLN A 28 19.86 -2.45 -13.45
C GLN A 28 20.85 -2.39 -14.63
N LEU A 29 21.66 -1.32 -14.70
CA LEU A 29 22.69 -1.15 -15.74
C LEU A 29 23.73 -2.26 -15.75
N ARG A 30 24.07 -2.79 -14.56
CA ARG A 30 25.02 -3.92 -14.45
C ARG A 30 24.41 -5.22 -14.94
N GLN A 31 23.10 -5.40 -14.77
CA GLN A 31 22.38 -6.58 -15.24
C GLN A 31 22.24 -6.55 -16.78
N ASP A 32 21.85 -5.40 -17.34
CA ASP A 32 21.79 -5.19 -18.79
C ASP A 32 23.19 -5.38 -19.45
N SER A 33 24.27 -4.98 -18.77
CA SER A 33 25.65 -5.19 -19.24
C SER A 33 26.09 -6.66 -19.17
N LEU A 34 25.57 -7.46 -18.25
CA LEU A 34 25.89 -8.89 -18.15
C LEU A 34 25.12 -9.69 -19.21
N ASP A 35 23.87 -9.31 -19.47
CA ASP A 35 23.06 -9.91 -20.54
C ASP A 35 23.61 -9.57 -21.93
N ALA A 36 24.20 -8.37 -22.11
CA ALA A 36 24.88 -7.99 -23.34
C ALA A 36 26.25 -8.66 -23.56
N GLN A 37 26.83 -9.30 -22.54
CA GLN A 37 28.14 -9.97 -22.62
C GLN A 37 28.05 -11.50 -22.69
N ALA A 38 26.87 -12.10 -22.75
CA ALA A 38 26.73 -13.53 -23.00
C ALA A 38 27.14 -13.86 -24.46
N PRO A 39 28.29 -14.51 -24.71
CA PRO A 39 28.66 -14.89 -26.06
C PRO A 39 27.85 -16.11 -26.49
N GLU A 40 27.29 -16.07 -27.71
CA GLU A 40 26.82 -17.27 -28.41
C GLU A 40 28.00 -18.24 -28.59
N SER A 41 28.16 -19.17 -27.66
CA SER A 41 29.11 -20.26 -27.81
C SER A 41 28.47 -21.39 -28.64
N LEU A 42 28.76 -21.37 -29.94
CA LEU A 42 28.71 -22.55 -30.81
C LEU A 42 29.63 -23.64 -30.22
N GLY A 43 29.07 -24.83 -30.08
CA GLY A 43 29.74 -25.96 -29.45
C GLY A 43 30.92 -26.51 -30.24
N THR A 44 31.88 -27.09 -29.52
CA THR A 44 32.61 -28.28 -29.96
C THR A 44 33.25 -28.95 -28.75
N ALA A 45 33.12 -30.28 -28.72
CA ALA A 45 33.51 -31.17 -27.63
C ALA A 45 35.03 -31.41 -27.57
N ALA A 46 35.58 -31.59 -26.36
CA ALA A 46 36.45 -32.71 -25.96
C ALA A 46 37.04 -32.51 -24.56
N THR A 47 36.99 -33.56 -23.75
CA THR A 47 37.73 -33.80 -22.48
C THR A 47 38.60 -35.06 -22.68
N PRO A 48 39.46 -35.52 -21.74
CA PRO A 48 40.14 -34.87 -20.60
C PRO A 48 41.65 -35.23 -20.46
N ALA A 49 42.42 -34.54 -19.60
CA ALA A 49 43.56 -35.14 -18.86
C ALA A 49 44.11 -34.25 -17.71
N SER A 50 43.94 -34.75 -16.48
CA SER A 50 44.86 -34.86 -15.31
C SER A 50 46.15 -34.00 -15.23
N LEU A 51 46.35 -33.24 -14.13
CA LEU A 51 47.34 -33.51 -13.02
C LEU A 51 47.63 -32.28 -12.11
N ALA A 52 47.43 -32.52 -10.81
CA ALA A 52 48.08 -32.06 -9.57
C ALA A 52 49.05 -30.84 -9.46
N SER A 53 48.86 -30.10 -8.34
CA SER A 53 49.85 -29.71 -7.31
C SER A 53 50.46 -28.28 -7.26
N HIS A 54 50.63 -27.83 -6.01
CA HIS A 54 51.36 -26.67 -5.43
C HIS A 54 50.63 -25.31 -5.43
N ARG A 55 50.27 -24.69 -4.30
CA ARG A 55 50.98 -24.28 -3.06
C ARG A 55 52.02 -23.16 -3.27
N ASN A 56 51.61 -21.91 -3.07
CA ASN A 56 52.22 -20.93 -2.14
C ASN A 56 51.58 -19.53 -2.32
N GLY A 57 51.59 -18.76 -1.23
CA GLY A 57 50.91 -17.48 -1.11
C GLY A 57 51.74 -16.25 -1.46
N SER A 58 51.06 -15.11 -1.44
CA SER A 58 51.55 -13.73 -1.32
C SER A 58 50.30 -12.86 -1.08
N GLU A 59 50.18 -12.17 0.04
CA GLU A 59 50.62 -10.77 0.18
C GLU A 59 49.81 -9.84 -0.72
N VAL A 60 48.80 -9.16 -0.16
CA VAL A 60 48.24 -7.93 -0.72
C VAL A 60 47.88 -6.97 0.41
N ASP A 61 48.76 -6.00 0.55
CA ASP A 61 48.60 -4.59 0.84
C ASP A 61 47.26 -4.04 1.37
N SER A 62 47.45 -3.30 2.46
CA SER A 62 46.60 -2.22 2.93
C SER A 62 46.66 -1.05 1.95
N ILE A 63 45.50 -0.54 1.48
CA ILE A 63 45.40 0.82 0.94
C ILE A 63 44.11 1.48 1.41
N ASP A 64 44.33 2.45 2.28
CA ASP A 64 43.65 3.71 2.57
C ASP A 64 42.38 4.10 1.77
N LEU A 65 41.35 4.40 2.55
CA LEU A 65 40.27 5.32 2.19
C LEU A 65 40.77 6.78 2.31
N PRO A 66 40.62 7.65 1.29
CA PRO A 66 40.88 9.06 1.48
C PRO A 66 39.62 9.79 1.96
N ALA A 67 39.77 10.42 3.13
CA ALA A 67 39.06 11.66 3.43
C ALA A 67 39.55 12.77 2.48
N ILE A 68 38.67 13.75 2.16
CA ILE A 68 38.92 15.22 2.08
C ILE A 68 38.13 15.94 0.96
N TYR A 69 37.24 16.82 1.45
CA TYR A 69 36.83 18.18 0.99
C TYR A 69 35.82 18.37 -0.15
N ARG A 70 34.76 19.18 0.03
CA ARG A 70 34.64 20.65 0.31
C ARG A 70 34.85 21.49 -0.96
N SER A 71 33.88 22.39 -1.15
CA SER A 71 33.64 23.35 -2.23
C SER A 71 34.86 24.06 -2.84
N GLY A 72 34.76 24.37 -4.14
CA GLY A 72 35.51 25.45 -4.78
C GLY A 72 35.23 25.55 -6.28
N ALA A 73 34.77 26.71 -6.73
CA ALA A 73 34.32 27.01 -8.09
C ALA A 73 35.45 26.99 -9.15
N SER A 74 35.09 26.82 -10.43
CA SER A 74 35.51 27.62 -11.61
C SER A 74 35.23 26.88 -12.94
N ARG A 75 34.59 27.57 -13.90
CA ARG A 75 34.47 27.16 -15.32
C ARG A 75 35.84 27.31 -16.03
N PRO A 76 36.05 26.65 -17.19
CA PRO A 76 35.78 27.33 -18.46
C PRO A 76 35.12 26.45 -19.54
N ARG A 77 34.60 27.15 -20.56
CA ARG A 77 33.96 26.64 -21.78
C ARG A 77 34.92 25.81 -22.64
N SER A 78 34.42 24.75 -23.25
CA SER A 78 34.91 24.26 -24.54
C SER A 78 33.76 23.74 -25.40
N ARG A 79 33.83 24.13 -26.68
CA ARG A 79 32.86 24.08 -27.75
C ARG A 79 33.44 23.14 -28.81
N VAL A 80 32.81 22.01 -29.12
CA VAL A 80 33.06 21.18 -30.32
C VAL A 80 31.74 20.46 -30.64
N GLN A 81 30.97 21.00 -31.58
CA GLN A 81 30.72 20.48 -32.94
C GLN A 81 29.79 19.26 -32.99
N ALA A 82 28.60 19.52 -33.52
CA ALA A 82 27.66 18.56 -34.06
C ALA A 82 28.09 18.07 -35.44
N SER A 83 27.76 16.83 -35.76
CA SER A 83 27.40 16.38 -37.11
C SER A 83 26.65 15.05 -37.06
N PRO A 84 25.84 14.74 -38.10
CA PRO A 84 24.55 14.04 -37.99
C PRO A 84 24.58 12.65 -38.67
N VAL A 85 23.38 12.09 -38.96
CA VAL A 85 23.10 10.92 -39.86
C VAL A 85 23.11 9.58 -39.08
N ALA A 86 22.16 8.62 -39.16
CA ALA A 86 21.01 8.34 -40.01
C ALA A 86 20.04 7.35 -39.30
N GLU A 87 18.73 7.52 -39.49
CA GLU A 87 17.75 6.41 -39.68
C GLU A 87 17.88 5.89 -41.14
N PRO A 88 17.36 4.73 -41.60
CA PRO A 88 16.20 3.97 -41.09
C PRO A 88 16.33 2.43 -41.17
N TRP A 89 15.28 1.69 -40.72
CA TRP A 89 14.67 0.47 -41.31
C TRP A 89 13.76 -0.18 -40.24
N ALA A 90 12.44 -0.14 -40.40
CA ALA A 90 11.60 -1.02 -41.22
C ALA A 90 11.45 -2.44 -40.63
N SER A 91 10.26 -2.71 -40.10
CA SER A 91 9.75 -4.01 -39.65
C SER A 91 9.73 -5.05 -40.78
N PRO A 92 9.62 -6.34 -40.41
CA PRO A 92 8.46 -7.06 -40.93
C PRO A 92 7.73 -7.92 -39.90
N SER A 93 6.41 -7.93 -40.10
CA SER A 93 5.40 -8.82 -39.56
C SER A 93 5.65 -10.29 -39.95
N SER A 94 5.30 -11.23 -39.08
CA SER A 94 4.92 -12.57 -39.50
C SER A 94 3.81 -13.11 -38.59
N GLU A 95 2.61 -13.09 -39.15
CA GLU A 95 1.50 -13.99 -38.81
C GLU A 95 1.92 -15.44 -39.09
N ALA A 96 1.62 -16.36 -38.16
CA ALA A 96 1.47 -17.77 -38.48
C ALA A 96 0.49 -18.38 -37.46
N GLU A 97 -0.77 -18.33 -37.87
CA GLU A 97 -1.90 -19.04 -37.31
C GLU A 97 -1.83 -20.52 -37.75
N VAL A 98 -1.83 -21.47 -36.81
CA VAL A 98 -2.14 -22.88 -37.11
C VAL A 98 -3.10 -23.41 -36.05
N LYS A 99 -4.30 -23.75 -36.49
CA LYS A 99 -5.37 -24.41 -35.74
C LYS A 99 -5.67 -25.78 -36.36
N SER A 100 -6.07 -26.72 -35.48
CA SER A 100 -6.90 -27.92 -35.73
C SER A 100 -6.20 -29.08 -36.45
N ALA A 101 -6.43 -30.38 -36.20
CA ALA A 101 -7.50 -31.16 -35.56
C ALA A 101 -6.84 -32.46 -35.00
N ALA A 102 -7.18 -33.01 -33.83
CA ALA A 102 -8.31 -33.90 -33.49
C ALA A 102 -8.47 -35.15 -34.38
N ASP A 103 -8.27 -36.33 -33.77
CA ASP A 103 -8.99 -37.63 -33.90
C ASP A 103 -8.00 -38.79 -33.58
N GLU A 104 -8.35 -39.98 -33.10
CA GLU A 104 -9.32 -40.59 -32.17
C GLU A 104 -8.92 -42.10 -32.15
N VAL A 105 -9.33 -42.89 -31.13
CA VAL A 105 -9.53 -44.37 -31.17
C VAL A 105 -8.26 -45.28 -31.15
N THR A 106 -8.06 -46.38 -30.39
CA THR A 106 -8.75 -47.14 -29.31
C THR A 106 -7.78 -48.22 -28.75
N GLN A 107 -7.98 -48.58 -27.47
CA GLN A 107 -7.92 -49.92 -26.83
C GLN A 107 -6.82 -50.95 -27.19
N SER A 108 -6.15 -51.50 -26.17
CA SER A 108 -6.10 -52.96 -25.92
C SER A 108 -5.35 -53.33 -24.62
N THR A 109 -6.07 -54.00 -23.73
CA THR A 109 -5.72 -55.13 -22.83
C THR A 109 -4.25 -55.52 -22.57
N ALA A 110 -3.87 -55.63 -21.28
CA ALA A 110 -3.46 -56.88 -20.62
C ALA A 110 -2.90 -56.64 -19.20
N ALA A 111 -3.48 -57.33 -18.20
CA ALA A 111 -2.81 -57.69 -16.94
C ALA A 111 -1.95 -58.95 -17.20
N PRO A 112 -0.91 -59.29 -16.39
CA PRO A 112 -1.17 -59.85 -15.06
C PRO A 112 -0.12 -59.58 -13.96
N SER A 113 -0.58 -59.74 -12.71
CA SER A 113 0.03 -60.48 -11.60
C SER A 113 1.51 -60.29 -11.24
N GLY A 114 1.77 -59.91 -9.97
CA GLY A 114 2.99 -60.36 -9.30
C GLY A 114 3.44 -59.55 -8.08
N ALA A 115 3.13 -60.09 -6.89
CA ALA A 115 3.94 -60.10 -5.68
C ALA A 115 4.21 -58.80 -4.89
N ASP A 116 3.53 -58.73 -3.74
CA ASP A 116 3.95 -58.21 -2.44
C ASP A 116 5.44 -58.50 -2.11
N PRO A 117 6.13 -57.63 -1.33
CA PRO A 117 6.02 -57.77 0.12
C PRO A 117 6.04 -56.48 0.96
N ARG A 118 5.10 -56.42 1.90
CA ARG A 118 5.29 -56.15 3.34
C ARG A 118 6.52 -55.33 3.75
N VAL A 119 6.27 -54.08 4.17
CA VAL A 119 7.03 -53.43 5.25
C VAL A 119 6.02 -52.87 6.26
N ALA A 120 6.10 -53.42 7.48
CA ALA A 120 5.38 -52.96 8.65
C ALA A 120 5.79 -51.53 8.99
N ARG A 121 4.81 -50.65 9.25
CA ARG A 121 5.04 -49.38 9.92
C ARG A 121 3.95 -49.15 10.95
N ASP A 122 4.43 -48.88 12.16
CA ASP A 122 3.69 -48.84 13.40
C ASP A 122 2.54 -47.83 13.40
N SER A 123 1.40 -48.35 13.84
CA SER A 123 0.20 -47.60 14.19
C SER A 123 0.43 -46.89 15.53
N ASN A 124 0.58 -45.57 15.50
CA ASN A 124 0.27 -44.73 16.65
C ASN A 124 -0.22 -43.37 16.16
N SER A 125 -1.54 -43.27 15.96
CA SER A 125 -2.24 -42.01 15.79
C SER A 125 -3.43 -42.02 16.75
N PRO A 126 -3.56 -41.03 17.65
CA PRO A 126 -4.74 -40.90 18.50
C PRO A 126 -5.90 -40.29 17.72
N SER A 127 -7.10 -40.86 17.92
CA SER A 127 -8.37 -40.36 17.39
C SER A 127 -8.68 -38.91 17.84
N PRO A 128 -9.32 -38.09 17.00
CA PRO A 128 -9.91 -36.82 17.42
C PRO A 128 -11.39 -37.05 17.76
N GLU A 129 -11.68 -37.44 18.99
CA GLU A 129 -13.00 -37.25 19.59
C GLU A 129 -12.88 -36.14 20.64
N SER A 130 -13.94 -35.33 20.79
CA SER A 130 -14.13 -34.22 21.75
C SER A 130 -13.69 -32.80 21.34
N ARG A 131 -14.35 -32.23 20.32
CA ARG A 131 -14.50 -30.76 20.18
C ARG A 131 -15.87 -30.34 19.60
N ASP A 132 -16.94 -30.95 20.07
CA ASP A 132 -18.32 -30.45 19.89
C ASP A 132 -18.99 -30.29 21.25
N SER A 133 -18.50 -29.32 22.03
CA SER A 133 -19.19 -28.79 23.22
C SER A 133 -18.52 -27.46 23.56
N ILE A 134 -19.09 -26.36 23.05
CA ILE A 134 -18.97 -24.93 23.45
C ILE A 134 -19.17 -24.11 22.16
N ALA A 135 -20.40 -24.03 21.67
CA ALA A 135 -20.85 -23.02 20.68
C ALA A 135 -22.38 -23.05 20.52
N ARG A 136 -23.15 -23.08 21.63
CA ARG A 136 -24.60 -22.85 21.62
C ARG A 136 -25.05 -22.20 22.93
N GLU A 137 -24.64 -20.96 23.15
CA GLU A 137 -25.27 -20.09 24.15
C GLU A 137 -24.93 -18.62 23.83
N ALA A 138 -25.63 -18.01 22.87
CA ALA A 138 -25.81 -16.55 22.73
C ALA A 138 -26.59 -16.17 21.46
N THR A 139 -27.79 -16.73 21.26
CA THR A 139 -28.82 -16.13 20.39
C THR A 139 -30.18 -16.52 20.91
N ASP A 140 -30.59 -15.93 22.03
CA ASP A 140 -32.00 -15.90 22.46
C ASP A 140 -32.15 -14.85 23.58
N ALA A 141 -32.35 -13.59 23.19
CA ALA A 141 -33.06 -12.57 23.99
C ALA A 141 -33.01 -11.21 23.26
N ALA A 142 -33.98 -10.94 22.38
CA ALA A 142 -34.58 -9.61 22.16
C ALA A 142 -35.57 -9.62 20.99
N THR A 143 -36.62 -10.44 21.09
CA THR A 143 -37.83 -10.27 20.28
C THR A 143 -39.01 -10.37 21.22
N SER A 144 -39.52 -9.24 21.71
CA SER A 144 -40.91 -9.06 22.15
C SER A 144 -41.16 -7.64 22.64
N GLY A 145 -42.16 -6.99 22.04
CA GLY A 145 -42.84 -5.84 22.64
C GLY A 145 -42.76 -4.57 21.81
N LEU A 146 -43.74 -4.37 20.91
CA LEU A 146 -44.73 -3.29 21.04
C LEU A 146 -45.74 -3.38 19.90
N GLU A 147 -47.00 -3.54 20.30
CA GLU A 147 -48.21 -3.57 19.47
C GLU A 147 -48.69 -2.15 19.07
N PRO A 148 -49.66 -2.05 18.12
CA PRO A 148 -49.77 -0.94 17.19
C PRO A 148 -50.83 0.09 17.61
N MET A 149 -50.61 1.36 17.27
CA MET A 149 -51.65 2.39 17.31
C MET A 149 -51.53 3.31 16.10
N GLY A 150 -52.63 3.38 15.35
CA GLY A 150 -53.19 4.65 14.88
C GLY A 150 -52.61 5.25 13.60
N SER A 151 -53.35 5.05 12.51
CA SER A 151 -53.33 5.87 11.32
C SER A 151 -53.63 7.34 11.63
N THR A 152 -52.90 8.27 11.01
CA THR A 152 -53.45 9.52 10.46
C THR A 152 -52.38 10.25 9.64
N SER A 153 -52.63 10.36 8.33
CA SER A 153 -51.95 11.29 7.43
C SER A 153 -52.20 12.74 7.86
N PRO A 154 -51.31 13.69 7.53
CA PRO A 154 -51.72 14.61 6.47
C PRO A 154 -50.59 15.08 5.53
N ASN A 155 -50.94 15.09 4.25
CA ASN A 155 -50.88 16.21 3.30
C ASN A 155 -49.85 17.33 3.55
N PHE A 156 -48.86 17.44 2.65
CA PHE A 156 -47.96 18.60 2.56
C PHE A 156 -48.25 19.37 1.27
N GLN A 157 -48.89 20.53 1.40
CA GLN A 157 -48.99 21.56 0.37
C GLN A 157 -47.84 22.57 0.53
N GLY A 158 -47.42 23.14 -0.59
CA GLY A 158 -46.24 23.97 -0.76
C GLY A 158 -46.28 25.38 -0.12
N PRO A 159 -45.33 26.26 -0.53
CA PRO A 159 -44.75 27.29 0.32
C PRO A 159 -45.43 28.66 0.18
N HIS A 160 -45.48 29.41 1.27
CA HIS A 160 -45.76 30.85 1.25
C HIS A 160 -44.84 31.64 2.20
N SER A 161 -44.63 32.87 1.77
CA SER A 161 -43.70 33.94 2.13
C SER A 161 -44.07 34.80 3.36
N ASN A 162 -43.09 35.62 3.77
CA ASN A 162 -43.17 36.82 4.66
C ASN A 162 -43.31 36.51 6.17
N GLY A 163 -42.72 37.23 7.14
CA GLY A 163 -42.08 38.55 7.22
C GLY A 163 -42.43 39.15 8.61
N ALA A 164 -41.52 39.93 9.21
CA ALA A 164 -41.64 40.72 10.48
C ALA A 164 -41.58 39.93 11.81
N SER A 165 -40.69 40.19 12.77
CA SER A 165 -40.34 41.39 13.60
C SER A 165 -41.06 41.41 14.97
N LEU A 166 -40.38 41.99 15.97
CA LEU A 166 -40.70 42.20 17.41
C LEU A 166 -40.27 41.03 18.34
N ARG A 167 -39.65 41.21 19.51
CA ARG A 167 -39.11 42.34 20.31
C ARG A 167 -38.33 41.70 21.50
N PRO A 168 -37.50 42.47 22.24
CA PRO A 168 -36.61 41.96 23.27
C PRO A 168 -37.26 41.96 24.67
N THR A 169 -36.89 41.01 25.53
CA THR A 169 -37.18 41.05 26.97
C THR A 169 -35.88 41.21 27.77
N SER A 170 -35.86 42.28 28.56
CA SER A 170 -34.81 42.71 29.49
C SER A 170 -34.63 41.76 30.68
N PRO A 171 -33.54 41.92 31.47
CA PRO A 171 -33.04 40.92 32.40
C PRO A 171 -33.70 41.03 33.77
N ARG A 172 -33.86 39.88 34.43
CA ARG A 172 -34.37 39.80 35.81
C ARG A 172 -33.21 39.54 36.76
N THR A 173 -32.82 40.59 37.47
CA THR A 173 -31.95 40.57 38.64
C THR A 173 -32.80 40.30 39.89
N LEU A 174 -32.42 39.32 40.71
CA LEU A 174 -32.54 39.28 42.18
C LEU A 174 -32.35 37.84 42.68
N GLY A 175 -31.43 37.65 43.63
CA GLY A 175 -31.26 36.36 44.30
C GLY A 175 -29.92 36.21 45.01
N THR A 176 -29.62 37.13 45.92
CA THR A 176 -28.58 37.05 46.94
C THR A 176 -28.65 35.75 47.75
N GLY A 177 -27.48 35.17 48.04
CA GLY A 177 -27.26 34.35 49.23
C GLY A 177 -26.77 32.95 48.93
N LEU A 178 -25.46 32.75 49.04
CA LEU A 178 -24.78 31.68 49.77
C LEU A 178 -23.29 31.81 49.42
N GLY A 179 -22.48 32.11 50.44
CA GLY A 179 -21.03 32.26 50.30
C GLY A 179 -20.37 30.93 49.90
N PRO A 180 -19.18 30.98 49.29
CA PRO A 180 -18.44 29.76 48.95
C PRO A 180 -17.94 29.12 50.25
N GLU A 181 -18.39 27.91 50.56
CA GLU A 181 -17.71 27.04 51.53
C GLU A 181 -16.34 26.63 50.95
N PRO A 182 -15.22 27.04 51.54
CA PRO A 182 -13.89 26.65 51.07
C PRO A 182 -13.48 25.24 51.52
N ASP A 183 -14.30 24.53 52.28
CA ASP A 183 -13.88 23.31 52.99
C ASP A 183 -14.27 22.00 52.29
N LEU A 184 -15.31 22.01 51.45
CA LEU A 184 -15.78 20.79 50.79
C LEU A 184 -14.86 20.32 49.65
N MET A 185 -14.27 21.27 48.90
CA MET A 185 -13.27 20.94 47.88
C MET A 185 -11.94 20.48 48.50
N ALA A 186 -11.57 21.00 49.67
CA ALA A 186 -10.40 20.54 50.40
C ALA A 186 -10.60 19.13 50.98
N GLN A 187 -11.82 18.78 51.41
CA GLN A 187 -12.17 17.43 51.88
C GLN A 187 -12.23 16.40 50.75
N VAL A 188 -12.76 16.75 49.58
CA VAL A 188 -12.74 15.85 48.41
C VAL A 188 -11.30 15.64 47.93
N GLN A 189 -10.47 16.69 47.90
CA GLN A 189 -9.05 16.56 47.55
C GLN A 189 -8.26 15.74 48.59
N ARG A 190 -8.61 15.82 49.89
CA ARG A 190 -8.02 14.98 50.95
C ARG A 190 -8.47 13.53 50.89
N GLN A 191 -9.75 13.25 50.65
CA GLN A 191 -10.23 11.88 50.49
C GLN A 191 -9.61 11.18 49.27
N PHE A 192 -9.33 11.91 48.19
CA PHE A 192 -8.59 11.37 47.05
C PHE A 192 -7.08 11.19 47.31
N THR A 193 -6.47 11.96 48.22
CA THR A 193 -5.04 11.84 48.52
C THR A 193 -4.75 10.84 49.65
N GLU A 194 -5.63 10.69 50.63
CA GLU A 194 -5.51 9.71 51.72
C GLU A 194 -5.85 8.28 51.26
N SER A 195 -6.79 8.10 50.31
CA SER A 195 -7.08 6.78 49.72
C SER A 195 -5.91 6.22 48.89
N ALA A 196 -4.96 7.07 48.47
CA ALA A 196 -3.79 6.66 47.70
C ALA A 196 -2.59 6.26 48.57
N THR A 197 -2.62 6.47 49.89
CA THR A 197 -1.47 6.24 50.77
C THR A 197 -1.55 4.97 51.62
N GLU A 198 -2.73 4.33 51.76
CA GLU A 198 -2.88 3.16 52.63
C GLU A 198 -2.91 1.79 51.92
N GLN A 199 -3.00 1.76 50.58
CA GLN A 199 -2.71 0.54 49.83
C GLN A 199 -1.27 0.63 49.33
N GLY A 200 -0.36 -0.07 50.00
CA GLY A 200 1.03 -0.30 49.58
C GLY A 200 1.13 -1.10 48.28
N GLY A 201 0.49 -0.59 47.22
CA GLY A 201 0.61 -1.08 45.86
C GLY A 201 1.86 -0.49 45.24
N GLU A 202 2.88 -1.33 45.10
CA GLU A 202 4.01 -1.11 44.20
C GLU A 202 3.55 -0.44 42.90
N PRO A 203 4.26 0.60 42.41
CA PRO A 203 3.80 1.41 41.30
C PRO A 203 3.68 0.57 40.02
N ARG A 204 2.46 0.28 39.57
CA ARG A 204 2.14 -0.42 38.30
C ARG A 204 2.79 0.18 37.04
N GLN A 205 3.39 1.37 37.15
CA GLN A 205 4.10 2.03 36.06
C GLN A 205 5.42 1.33 35.68
N SER A 206 6.06 0.59 36.59
CA SER A 206 7.30 -0.13 36.28
C SER A 206 7.10 -1.26 35.26
N LEU A 207 6.03 -2.04 35.43
CA LEU A 207 5.74 -3.22 34.58
C LEU A 207 5.53 -2.86 33.10
N ILE A 208 4.84 -1.75 32.80
CA ILE A 208 4.55 -1.33 31.42
C ILE A 208 5.84 -0.93 30.68
N VAL A 209 6.80 -0.32 31.39
CA VAL A 209 8.06 0.15 30.77
C VAL A 209 8.95 -1.01 30.37
N ASP A 210 8.96 -2.07 31.17
CA ASP A 210 9.75 -3.28 30.91
C ASP A 210 9.17 -4.06 29.72
N ASP A 211 7.85 -4.19 29.61
CA ASP A 211 7.19 -4.86 28.48
C ASP A 211 7.50 -4.16 27.14
N VAL A 212 7.38 -2.82 27.09
CA VAL A 212 7.69 -2.05 25.88
C VAL A 212 9.17 -2.17 25.52
N ARG A 213 10.06 -2.24 26.52
CA ARG A 213 11.50 -2.41 26.29
C ARG A 213 11.83 -3.79 25.75
N MET A 214 11.22 -4.84 26.29
CA MET A 214 11.39 -6.20 25.79
C MET A 214 10.91 -6.32 24.34
N GLU A 215 9.71 -5.78 24.04
CA GLU A 215 9.16 -5.79 22.70
C GLU A 215 10.04 -5.01 21.70
N ALA A 216 10.54 -3.84 22.10
CA ALA A 216 11.48 -3.07 21.28
C ALA A 216 12.76 -3.87 20.97
N GLY A 217 13.27 -4.63 21.95
CA GLY A 217 14.40 -5.54 21.76
C GLY A 217 14.11 -6.64 20.73
N ARG A 218 12.92 -7.26 20.79
CA ARG A 218 12.49 -8.28 19.81
C ARG A 218 12.38 -7.71 18.41
N ILE A 219 11.81 -6.52 18.26
CA ILE A 219 11.70 -5.83 16.96
C ILE A 219 13.09 -5.53 16.40
N ALA A 220 14.01 -5.00 17.22
CA ALA A 220 15.37 -4.69 16.80
C ALA A 220 16.16 -5.96 16.40
N GLU A 221 15.98 -7.06 17.12
CA GLU A 221 16.55 -8.36 16.78
C GLU A 221 16.01 -8.86 15.44
N LEU A 222 14.69 -8.79 15.22
CA LEU A 222 14.07 -9.15 13.95
C LEU A 222 14.60 -8.28 12.80
N MET A 223 14.69 -6.95 12.97
CA MET A 223 15.29 -6.05 11.97
C MET A 223 16.72 -6.47 11.62
N THR A 224 17.53 -6.79 12.64
CA THR A 224 18.91 -7.24 12.45
C THR A 224 18.96 -8.58 11.68
N ARG A 225 18.04 -9.51 11.97
CA ARG A 225 17.90 -10.76 11.20
C ARG A 225 17.54 -10.47 9.74
N ILE A 226 16.59 -9.57 9.49
CA ILE A 226 16.18 -9.18 8.14
C ILE A 226 17.34 -8.56 7.36
N ASP A 227 18.11 -7.66 7.98
CA ASP A 227 19.22 -6.94 7.33
C ASP A 227 20.41 -7.86 7.01
N THR A 228 20.67 -8.84 7.87
CA THR A 228 21.75 -9.83 7.66
C THR A 228 21.37 -10.92 6.65
N GLN A 229 20.07 -11.09 6.40
CA GLN A 229 19.56 -12.08 5.47
C GLN A 229 19.71 -11.62 4.02
N ARG A 230 20.24 -12.50 3.17
CA ARG A 230 20.28 -12.27 1.72
C ARG A 230 18.85 -12.18 1.18
N PRO A 231 18.55 -11.27 0.22
CA PRO A 231 17.26 -11.27 -0.47
C PRO A 231 17.05 -12.62 -1.14
N GLU A 232 16.02 -13.32 -0.70
CA GLU A 232 15.63 -14.61 -1.25
C GLU A 232 14.81 -14.42 -2.53
N ALA A 233 14.90 -15.41 -3.41
CA ALA A 233 13.98 -15.53 -4.53
C ALA A 233 12.55 -15.68 -3.98
N PRO A 234 11.54 -15.10 -4.66
CA PRO A 234 10.15 -15.21 -4.21
C PRO A 234 9.75 -16.69 -4.11
N VAL A 235 9.14 -17.05 -2.98
CA VAL A 235 8.64 -18.41 -2.74
C VAL A 235 7.46 -18.68 -3.67
N SER A 236 7.41 -19.84 -4.33
CA SER A 236 6.29 -20.17 -5.22
C SER A 236 5.01 -20.44 -4.41
N LEU A 237 4.04 -19.52 -4.47
CA LEU A 237 2.70 -19.71 -3.91
C LEU A 237 1.87 -20.66 -4.78
N SER A 238 0.96 -21.42 -4.17
CA SER A 238 0.01 -22.24 -4.94
C SER A 238 -0.91 -21.35 -5.78
N GLN A 239 -1.28 -21.82 -6.99
CA GLN A 239 -2.18 -21.07 -7.88
C GLN A 239 -3.54 -20.80 -7.23
N GLU A 240 -4.05 -21.74 -6.44
CA GLU A 240 -5.30 -21.60 -5.69
C GLU A 240 -5.23 -20.45 -4.67
N PHE A 241 -4.12 -20.38 -3.91
CA PHE A 241 -3.93 -19.29 -2.95
C PHE A 241 -3.81 -17.93 -3.66
N GLN A 242 -3.06 -17.86 -4.77
CA GLN A 242 -2.94 -16.63 -5.56
C GLN A 242 -4.30 -16.15 -6.07
N ALA A 243 -5.13 -17.06 -6.59
CA ALA A 243 -6.48 -16.74 -7.07
C ALA A 243 -7.37 -16.20 -5.93
N GLY A 244 -7.39 -16.88 -4.78
CA GLY A 244 -8.15 -16.43 -3.61
C GLY A 244 -7.69 -15.07 -3.07
N PHE A 245 -6.38 -14.83 -3.06
CA PHE A 245 -5.82 -13.54 -2.65
C PHE A 245 -6.24 -12.40 -3.59
N LEU A 246 -6.20 -12.61 -4.91
CA LEU A 246 -6.69 -11.63 -5.90
C LEU A 246 -8.20 -11.37 -5.78
N GLU A 247 -8.98 -12.40 -5.45
CA GLU A 247 -10.41 -12.25 -5.20
C GLU A 247 -10.68 -11.33 -4.00
N ARG A 248 -9.93 -11.49 -2.90
CA ARG A 248 -10.04 -10.62 -1.71
C ARG A 248 -9.64 -9.17 -2.01
N ILE A 249 -8.58 -8.94 -2.78
CA ILE A 249 -8.23 -7.59 -3.25
C ILE A 249 -9.40 -6.99 -4.04
N SER A 250 -9.97 -7.75 -4.97
CA SER A 250 -11.10 -7.30 -5.80
C SER A 250 -12.35 -6.99 -4.97
N LYS A 251 -12.63 -7.81 -3.95
CA LYS A 251 -13.70 -7.60 -2.97
C LYS A 251 -13.49 -6.30 -2.19
N ALA A 252 -12.29 -6.09 -1.65
CA ALA A 252 -11.94 -4.87 -0.92
C ALA A 252 -12.06 -3.60 -1.79
N GLN A 253 -11.58 -3.66 -3.04
CA GLN A 253 -11.79 -2.58 -4.01
C GLN A 253 -13.28 -2.33 -4.28
N GLY A 254 -14.10 -3.38 -4.31
CA GLY A 254 -15.55 -3.29 -4.40
C GLY A 254 -16.18 -2.57 -3.19
N LEU A 255 -15.71 -2.87 -1.98
CA LEU A 255 -16.11 -2.18 -0.74
C LEU A 255 -15.71 -0.71 -0.77
N ALA A 256 -14.48 -0.40 -1.19
CA ALA A 256 -13.99 0.97 -1.30
C ALA A 256 -14.82 1.81 -2.29
N ARG A 257 -15.20 1.24 -3.45
CA ARG A 257 -16.10 1.90 -4.42
C ARG A 257 -17.49 2.21 -3.85
N LYS A 258 -17.96 1.42 -2.88
CA LYS A 258 -19.23 1.65 -2.18
C LYS A 258 -19.09 2.65 -1.02
N GLY A 259 -17.90 3.22 -0.81
CA GLY A 259 -17.61 4.12 0.31
C GLY A 259 -17.33 3.41 1.64
N ALA A 260 -17.31 2.08 1.67
CA ALA A 260 -17.00 1.30 2.87
C ALA A 260 -15.47 1.20 3.08
N LEU A 261 -14.82 2.34 3.29
CA LEU A 261 -13.36 2.45 3.35
C LEU A 261 -12.75 1.63 4.50
N PHE A 262 -13.35 1.65 5.68
CA PHE A 262 -12.86 0.87 6.83
C PHE A 262 -12.90 -0.65 6.57
N ALA A 263 -14.02 -1.15 6.04
CA ALA A 263 -14.16 -2.56 5.71
C ALA A 263 -13.20 -2.99 4.59
N ALA A 264 -12.93 -2.09 3.63
CA ALA A 264 -11.95 -2.35 2.58
C ALA A 264 -10.51 -2.38 3.12
N ASP A 265 -10.15 -1.47 4.03
CA ASP A 265 -8.83 -1.42 4.69
C ASP A 265 -8.59 -2.67 5.53
N GLN A 266 -9.59 -3.08 6.31
CA GLN A 266 -9.57 -4.30 7.10
C GLN A 266 -9.40 -5.55 6.22
N GLU A 267 -10.21 -5.70 5.17
CA GLU A 267 -10.13 -6.86 4.27
C GLU A 267 -8.76 -6.97 3.58
N LEU A 268 -8.15 -5.85 3.18
CA LEU A 268 -6.80 -5.83 2.60
C LEU A 268 -5.72 -6.18 3.62
N THR A 269 -5.86 -5.70 4.86
CA THR A 269 -4.91 -5.98 5.94
C THR A 269 -4.96 -7.46 6.31
N GLU A 270 -6.15 -8.03 6.51
CA GLU A 270 -6.34 -9.45 6.80
C GLU A 270 -5.82 -10.33 5.64
N ALA A 271 -6.00 -9.91 4.38
CA ALA A 271 -5.43 -10.63 3.24
C ALA A 271 -3.90 -10.69 3.29
N LEU A 272 -3.25 -9.58 3.66
CA LEU A 272 -1.79 -9.52 3.79
C LEU A 272 -1.27 -10.33 4.97
N GLU A 273 -2.01 -10.36 6.09
CA GLU A 273 -1.69 -11.20 7.26
C GLU A 273 -1.80 -12.70 6.91
N ASP A 274 -2.82 -13.09 6.15
CA ASP A 274 -2.98 -14.47 5.66
C ASP A 274 -1.87 -14.86 4.68
N LEU A 275 -1.46 -13.95 3.80
CA LEU A 275 -0.30 -14.14 2.93
C LEU A 275 0.97 -14.36 3.75
N ALA A 276 1.24 -13.50 4.73
CA ALA A 276 2.43 -13.61 5.57
C ALA A 276 2.43 -14.94 6.36
N SER A 277 1.28 -15.33 6.91
CA SER A 277 1.11 -16.61 7.60
C SER A 277 1.29 -17.82 6.67
N ASN A 278 0.83 -17.72 5.41
CA ASN A 278 1.05 -18.75 4.41
C ASN A 278 2.53 -18.88 4.06
N LEU A 279 3.23 -17.75 3.88
CA LEU A 279 4.67 -17.71 3.63
C LEU A 279 5.48 -18.36 4.75
N ASP A 280 5.08 -18.14 6.01
CA ASP A 280 5.69 -18.83 7.15
C ASP A 280 5.47 -20.34 7.13
N GLY A 281 4.34 -20.82 6.59
CA GLY A 281 4.04 -22.24 6.50
C GLY A 281 4.81 -22.99 5.41
N ILE A 282 5.17 -22.29 4.32
CA ILE A 282 5.85 -22.90 3.16
C ILE A 282 7.34 -22.57 3.07
N GLY A 283 7.75 -21.44 3.63
CA GLY A 283 9.08 -20.91 3.54
C GLY A 283 10.05 -21.52 4.56
N PRO A 284 11.36 -21.34 4.34
CA PRO A 284 12.38 -21.72 5.33
C PRO A 284 12.39 -20.79 6.56
N ARG A 285 11.63 -19.69 6.52
CA ARG A 285 11.57 -18.65 7.56
C ARG A 285 10.15 -18.58 8.09
N HIS A 286 10.03 -18.26 9.37
CA HIS A 286 8.76 -18.19 10.11
C HIS A 286 8.54 -16.81 10.74
N ASP A 287 9.12 -15.76 10.15
CA ASP A 287 9.10 -14.40 10.69
C ASP A 287 8.21 -13.44 9.85
N HIS A 288 7.55 -13.91 8.79
CA HIS A 288 6.76 -13.06 7.89
C HIS A 288 5.51 -12.51 8.57
N ALA A 289 4.75 -13.33 9.29
CA ALA A 289 3.55 -12.91 10.01
C ALA A 289 3.90 -11.94 11.16
N GLU A 290 4.98 -12.22 11.89
CA GLU A 290 5.49 -11.33 12.94
C GLU A 290 5.90 -9.97 12.35
N ALA A 291 6.65 -9.96 11.25
CA ALA A 291 6.99 -8.73 10.54
C ALA A 291 5.74 -7.99 10.03
N CYS A 292 4.74 -8.70 9.51
CA CYS A 292 3.49 -8.07 9.06
C CYS A 292 2.81 -7.31 10.21
N ALA A 293 2.65 -7.98 11.35
CA ALA A 293 2.04 -7.41 12.54
C ALA A 293 2.81 -6.18 13.05
N ILE A 294 4.15 -6.25 13.10
CA ILE A 294 5.01 -5.12 13.50
C ILE A 294 4.86 -3.95 12.51
N GLY A 295 4.85 -4.23 11.20
CA GLY A 295 4.71 -3.20 10.16
C GLY A 295 3.38 -2.47 10.23
N VAL A 296 2.27 -3.20 10.42
CA VAL A 296 0.93 -2.62 10.62
C VAL A 296 0.88 -1.84 11.94
N ARG A 297 1.47 -2.36 13.02
CA ARG A 297 1.55 -1.68 14.32
C ARG A 297 2.31 -0.36 14.20
N ALA A 298 3.46 -0.33 13.52
CA ALA A 298 4.24 0.89 13.32
C ALA A 298 3.43 1.99 12.61
N LEU A 299 2.60 1.63 11.62
CA LEU A 299 1.69 2.58 10.96
C LEU A 299 0.59 3.11 11.89
N ARG A 300 0.09 2.29 12.84
CA ARG A 300 -0.88 2.72 13.86
C ARG A 300 -0.23 3.65 14.88
N GLU A 301 0.94 3.26 15.40
CA GLU A 301 1.73 4.06 16.35
C GLU A 301 2.15 5.41 15.74
N ALA A 302 2.46 5.47 14.44
CA ALA A 302 2.71 6.74 13.73
C ALA A 302 1.49 7.67 13.74
N SER A 303 0.28 7.12 13.54
CA SER A 303 -0.96 7.90 13.59
C SER A 303 -1.25 8.40 15.00
N ASP A 304 -1.13 7.53 16.00
CA ASP A 304 -1.34 7.90 17.41
C ASP A 304 -0.33 8.99 17.84
N PHE A 305 0.95 8.81 17.49
CA PHE A 305 1.98 9.80 17.73
C PHE A 305 1.64 11.15 17.09
N PHE A 306 1.20 11.17 15.82
CA PHE A 306 0.83 12.42 15.16
C PHE A 306 -0.36 13.12 15.83
N GLU A 307 -1.40 12.36 16.19
CA GLU A 307 -2.59 12.90 16.85
C GLU A 307 -2.23 13.48 18.22
N ALA A 308 -1.48 12.74 19.03
CA ALA A 308 -1.05 13.16 20.36
C ALA A 308 -0.10 14.37 20.36
N THR A 309 0.59 14.61 19.24
CA THR A 309 1.57 15.69 19.04
C THR A 309 1.09 16.78 18.06
N ARG A 310 -0.19 16.79 17.67
CA ARG A 310 -0.71 17.71 16.65
C ARG A 310 -0.43 19.18 16.97
N ASN A 311 -0.55 19.56 18.24
CA ASN A 311 -0.44 20.95 18.71
C ASN A 311 0.77 21.18 19.64
N SER A 312 1.71 20.24 19.71
CA SER A 312 2.83 20.32 20.66
C SER A 312 4.15 19.93 19.99
N ASN A 313 5.13 20.83 20.11
CA ASN A 313 6.54 20.58 19.76
C ASN A 313 7.42 20.51 21.02
N ASP A 314 6.82 20.32 22.20
CA ASP A 314 7.55 20.13 23.45
C ASP A 314 8.36 18.82 23.40
N PRO A 315 9.70 18.86 23.42
CA PRO A 315 10.55 17.68 23.28
C PRO A 315 10.31 16.64 24.36
N ASP A 316 9.97 17.04 25.59
CA ASP A 316 9.70 16.09 26.68
C ASP A 316 8.42 15.32 26.44
N ARG A 317 7.39 15.98 25.90
CA ARG A 317 6.15 15.32 25.48
C ARG A 317 6.35 14.42 24.28
N LEU A 318 7.11 14.86 23.26
CA LEU A 318 7.45 14.02 22.11
C LEU A 318 8.16 12.75 22.58
N ARG A 319 9.17 12.90 23.44
CA ARG A 319 9.92 11.81 24.06
C ARG A 319 9.02 10.87 24.85
N LEU A 320 8.14 11.40 25.69
CA LEU A 320 7.20 10.60 26.49
C LEU A 320 6.28 9.75 25.62
N ILE A 321 5.73 10.30 24.52
CA ILE A 321 4.84 9.56 23.63
C ILE A 321 5.65 8.53 22.83
N SER A 322 6.76 8.94 22.22
CA SER A 322 7.59 8.04 21.41
C SER A 322 8.13 6.84 22.20
N HIS A 323 8.55 7.00 23.46
CA HIS A 323 9.03 5.89 24.27
C HIS A 323 7.93 4.93 24.77
N ARG A 324 6.64 5.25 24.60
CA ARG A 324 5.55 4.28 24.82
C ARG A 324 5.41 3.30 23.67
N HIS A 325 5.99 3.61 22.51
CA HIS A 325 5.86 2.83 21.29
C HIS A 325 7.10 1.95 21.11
N ALA A 326 6.88 0.64 21.07
CA ALA A 326 7.96 -0.32 20.94
C ALA A 326 8.71 -0.16 19.59
N THR A 327 7.99 0.17 18.51
CA THR A 327 8.59 0.30 17.17
C THR A 327 9.56 1.48 17.07
N PHE A 328 9.27 2.60 17.74
CA PHE A 328 10.20 3.74 17.78
C PHE A 328 11.47 3.40 18.57
N ARG A 329 11.30 2.80 19.76
CA ARG A 329 12.43 2.40 20.61
C ARG A 329 13.33 1.35 19.96
N ALA A 330 12.79 0.54 19.05
CA ALA A 330 13.57 -0.45 18.33
C ALA A 330 14.60 0.18 17.37
N VAL A 331 14.37 1.40 16.88
CA VAL A 331 15.21 2.05 15.87
C VAL A 331 15.98 3.24 16.41
N VAL A 332 15.38 4.02 17.30
CA VAL A 332 15.98 5.27 17.79
C VAL A 332 16.64 5.05 19.15
N PRO A 333 17.97 5.23 19.28
CA PRO A 333 18.65 5.14 20.57
C PRO A 333 18.15 6.20 21.57
N ASP A 334 18.09 5.85 22.86
CA ASP A 334 17.61 6.74 23.94
C ASP A 334 18.42 8.06 24.05
N SER A 335 19.64 8.10 23.51
CA SER A 335 20.53 9.27 23.52
C SER A 335 20.21 10.33 22.47
N VAL A 336 19.38 10.02 21.48
CA VAL A 336 19.08 10.93 20.37
C VAL A 336 18.03 11.97 20.81
N GLU A 337 18.25 13.24 20.45
CA GLU A 337 17.24 14.28 20.63
C GLU A 337 16.04 14.00 19.73
N ILE A 338 14.83 14.00 20.31
CA ILE A 338 13.62 13.58 19.62
C ILE A 338 12.93 14.81 19.03
N ASP A 339 12.75 14.78 17.72
CA ASP A 339 11.94 15.73 16.95
C ASP A 339 10.75 15.01 16.31
N LYS A 340 9.68 15.75 16.00
CA LYS A 340 8.43 15.20 15.45
C LYS A 340 8.67 14.54 14.11
N GLU A 341 9.43 15.19 13.23
CA GLU A 341 9.81 14.68 11.92
C GLU A 341 10.63 13.39 12.05
N LEU A 342 11.62 13.37 12.94
CA LEU A 342 12.45 12.19 13.19
C LEU A 342 11.64 11.01 13.71
N SER A 343 10.69 11.24 14.63
CA SER A 343 9.81 10.19 15.13
C SER A 343 8.93 9.60 14.05
N LEU A 344 8.31 10.43 13.22
CA LEU A 344 7.49 9.95 12.11
C LEU A 344 8.33 9.17 11.10
N GLU A 345 9.54 9.66 10.78
CA GLU A 345 10.47 8.97 9.90
C GLU A 345 10.82 7.57 10.44
N ALA A 346 11.11 7.46 11.73
CA ALA A 346 11.42 6.18 12.38
C ALA A 346 10.26 5.18 12.29
N TYR A 347 9.01 5.61 12.55
CA TYR A 347 7.86 4.72 12.40
C TYR A 347 7.68 4.24 10.96
N TYR A 348 7.77 5.16 9.99
CA TYR A 348 7.59 4.81 8.59
C TYR A 348 8.74 3.96 8.05
N SER A 349 9.97 4.12 8.55
CA SER A 349 11.10 3.26 8.17
C SER A 349 10.92 1.83 8.67
N VAL A 350 10.43 1.66 9.91
CA VAL A 350 10.07 0.33 10.44
C VAL A 350 8.96 -0.28 9.60
N ALA A 351 7.86 0.46 9.37
CA ALA A 351 6.73 -0.03 8.60
C ALA A 351 7.14 -0.46 7.18
N LEU A 352 7.89 0.38 6.47
CA LEU A 352 8.37 0.09 5.12
C LEU A 352 9.23 -1.18 5.08
N THR A 353 10.17 -1.33 6.02
CA THR A 353 11.06 -2.49 6.09
C THR A 353 10.28 -3.77 6.41
N MET A 354 9.45 -3.71 7.45
CA MET A 354 8.67 -4.84 7.93
C MET A 354 7.62 -5.32 6.94
N LEU A 355 6.86 -4.42 6.32
CA LEU A 355 5.84 -4.78 5.32
C LEU A 355 6.45 -5.33 4.04
N THR A 356 7.61 -4.80 3.62
CA THR A 356 8.34 -5.36 2.47
C THR A 356 8.81 -6.78 2.76
N TYR A 357 9.38 -7.02 3.94
CA TYR A 357 9.83 -8.35 4.36
C TYR A 357 8.67 -9.34 4.55
N ALA A 358 7.60 -8.91 5.21
CA ALA A 358 6.40 -9.70 5.44
C ALA A 358 5.77 -10.23 4.14
N ALA A 359 5.84 -9.44 3.07
CA ALA A 359 5.35 -9.84 1.76
C ALA A 359 6.25 -10.83 1.02
N GLY A 360 7.43 -11.20 1.55
CA GLY A 360 8.29 -12.26 1.01
C GLY A 360 8.70 -12.04 -0.46
N ASN A 361 8.88 -10.78 -0.88
CA ASN A 361 9.13 -10.40 -2.28
C ASN A 361 8.05 -10.87 -3.28
N GLN A 362 6.82 -11.13 -2.83
CA GLN A 362 5.73 -11.57 -3.69
C GLN A 362 5.18 -10.40 -4.53
N PRO A 363 5.27 -10.44 -5.88
CA PRO A 363 4.75 -9.36 -6.72
C PRO A 363 3.24 -9.15 -6.57
N ILE A 364 2.49 -10.22 -6.31
CA ILE A 364 1.03 -10.17 -6.10
C ILE A 364 0.63 -9.26 -4.92
N ALA A 365 1.48 -9.16 -3.89
CA ALA A 365 1.22 -8.30 -2.73
C ALA A 365 1.33 -6.80 -3.10
N ALA A 366 2.07 -6.44 -4.15
CA ALA A 366 2.16 -5.06 -4.61
C ALA A 366 0.78 -4.47 -4.97
N GLU A 367 -0.12 -5.27 -5.56
CA GLU A 367 -1.48 -4.84 -5.90
C GLU A 367 -2.34 -4.55 -4.66
N ALA A 368 -2.17 -5.34 -3.59
CA ALA A 368 -2.83 -5.08 -2.30
C ALA A 368 -2.34 -3.75 -1.69
N PHE A 369 -1.02 -3.53 -1.69
CA PHE A 369 -0.42 -2.28 -1.19
C PHE A 369 -0.79 -1.07 -2.03
N VAL A 370 -0.90 -1.19 -3.36
CA VAL A 370 -1.43 -0.12 -4.22
C VAL A 370 -2.88 0.19 -3.86
N SER A 371 -3.69 -0.83 -3.58
CA SER A 371 -5.08 -0.66 -3.18
C SER A 371 -5.22 0.05 -1.82
N LEU A 372 -4.41 -0.35 -0.83
CA LEU A 372 -4.31 0.34 0.47
C LEU A 372 -3.85 1.80 0.28
N GLY A 373 -2.79 2.04 -0.49
CA GLY A 373 -2.29 3.38 -0.75
C GLY A 373 -3.34 4.30 -1.36
N LYS A 374 -4.12 3.80 -2.32
CA LYS A 374 -5.25 4.54 -2.91
C LYS A 374 -6.35 4.82 -1.91
N LEU A 375 -6.72 3.83 -1.09
CA LEU A 375 -7.74 3.97 -0.06
C LEU A 375 -7.39 5.11 0.91
N HIS A 376 -6.16 5.11 1.41
CA HIS A 376 -5.64 6.15 2.31
C HIS A 376 -5.46 7.51 1.61
N ALA A 377 -5.20 7.55 0.30
CA ALA A 377 -5.13 8.80 -0.45
C ALA A 377 -6.51 9.47 -0.68
N ILE A 378 -7.59 8.67 -0.73
CA ILE A 378 -8.96 9.17 -0.96
C ILE A 378 -9.60 9.66 0.35
N ALA A 379 -9.27 9.03 1.47
CA ALA A 379 -9.82 9.33 2.79
C ALA A 379 -9.94 10.83 3.14
N PRO A 380 -8.92 11.69 2.94
CA PRO A 380 -9.07 13.10 3.28
C PRO A 380 -10.06 13.87 2.39
N SER A 381 -10.38 13.36 1.19
CA SER A 381 -11.22 14.04 0.21
C SER A 381 -12.71 13.75 0.38
N ALA A 382 -13.12 12.71 1.11
CA ALA A 382 -14.53 12.27 1.14
C ALA A 382 -15.44 13.08 2.10
N GLY A 383 -15.06 14.31 2.42
CA GLY A 383 -15.82 15.22 3.29
C GLY A 383 -15.71 14.88 4.78
N VAL A 384 -15.63 15.93 5.60
CA VAL A 384 -15.43 15.82 7.06
C VAL A 384 -16.60 15.15 7.77
N GLU A 385 -17.82 15.36 7.27
CA GLU A 385 -19.04 14.88 7.93
C GLU A 385 -19.29 13.38 7.73
N THR A 386 -18.80 12.79 6.64
CA THR A 386 -19.16 11.41 6.24
C THR A 386 -18.25 10.33 6.82
N LEU A 387 -17.01 10.68 7.19
CA LEU A 387 -15.97 9.70 7.53
C LEU A 387 -15.66 9.55 9.02
N GLY A 388 -16.24 10.38 9.88
CA GLY A 388 -16.04 10.31 11.32
C GLY A 388 -14.55 10.33 11.74
N PRO A 389 -14.11 9.52 12.72
CA PRO A 389 -12.73 9.56 13.24
C PRO A 389 -11.66 9.15 12.21
N PHE A 390 -12.04 8.61 11.05
CA PHE A 390 -11.11 8.19 9.99
C PHE A 390 -10.31 9.36 9.38
N GLN A 391 -10.79 10.60 9.53
CA GLN A 391 -10.16 11.79 8.93
C GLN A 391 -9.07 12.43 9.81
N ALA A 392 -9.02 12.12 11.11
CA ALA A 392 -8.05 12.71 12.03
C ALA A 392 -6.61 12.18 11.85
N GLN A 393 -6.49 10.99 11.26
CA GLN A 393 -5.22 10.32 11.02
C GLN A 393 -4.60 10.79 9.71
N LEU A 394 -3.35 11.29 9.74
CA LEU A 394 -2.54 11.66 8.57
C LEU A 394 -2.65 10.63 7.42
N PRO A 395 -3.44 10.89 6.37
CA PRO A 395 -3.66 9.87 5.33
C PRO A 395 -2.50 9.85 4.33
N VAL A 396 -1.87 11.02 4.11
CA VAL A 396 -0.85 11.23 3.07
C VAL A 396 0.43 10.42 3.34
N PRO A 397 0.98 10.35 4.56
CA PRO A 397 2.20 9.57 4.79
C PRO A 397 1.99 8.06 4.72
N LYS A 398 0.84 7.53 5.18
CA LYS A 398 0.54 6.09 5.08
C LYS A 398 0.45 5.65 3.62
N SER A 399 -0.25 6.42 2.80
CA SER A 399 -0.37 6.09 1.37
C SER A 399 0.98 6.10 0.65
N LEU A 400 1.88 7.03 1.01
CA LEU A 400 3.25 7.05 0.50
C LEU A 400 3.99 5.74 0.85
N VAL A 401 3.94 5.31 2.12
CA VAL A 401 4.60 4.06 2.57
C VAL A 401 4.07 2.87 1.79
N TYR A 402 2.75 2.72 1.64
CA TYR A 402 2.19 1.59 0.89
C TYR A 402 2.62 1.58 -0.57
N HIS A 403 2.65 2.73 -1.26
CA HIS A 403 3.15 2.76 -2.63
C HIS A 403 4.65 2.51 -2.73
N GLN A 404 5.44 2.93 -1.73
CA GLN A 404 6.86 2.58 -1.64
C GLN A 404 7.07 1.09 -1.44
N VAL A 405 6.29 0.43 -0.56
CA VAL A 405 6.32 -1.03 -0.38
C VAL A 405 6.00 -1.72 -1.72
N ALA A 406 4.94 -1.29 -2.40
CA ALA A 406 4.57 -1.85 -3.70
C ALA A 406 5.71 -1.75 -4.74
N LEU A 407 6.42 -0.62 -4.81
CA LEU A 407 7.57 -0.44 -5.70
C LEU A 407 8.81 -1.23 -5.27
N ARG A 408 8.98 -1.52 -3.98
CA ARG A 408 10.05 -2.42 -3.52
C ARG A 408 9.79 -3.86 -3.93
N LEU A 409 8.53 -4.30 -3.87
CA LEU A 409 8.12 -5.64 -4.29
C LEU A 409 8.11 -5.80 -5.81
N GLN A 410 7.68 -4.74 -6.51
CA GLN A 410 7.62 -4.73 -7.97
C GLN A 410 8.11 -3.36 -8.50
N PRO A 411 9.40 -3.23 -8.84
CA PRO A 411 10.01 -1.96 -9.28
C PRO A 411 9.39 -1.36 -10.54
N ASP A 412 8.83 -2.18 -11.42
CA ASP A 412 8.18 -1.77 -12.67
C ASP A 412 6.67 -1.53 -12.52
N HIS A 413 6.13 -1.51 -11.30
CA HIS A 413 4.69 -1.37 -11.06
C HIS A 413 4.18 0.04 -11.44
N ALA A 414 3.73 0.19 -12.68
CA ALA A 414 3.35 1.48 -13.27
C ALA A 414 2.35 2.29 -12.43
N VAL A 415 1.33 1.62 -11.87
CA VAL A 415 0.29 2.29 -11.07
C VAL A 415 0.87 2.84 -9.77
N ALA A 416 1.62 2.05 -9.00
CA ALA A 416 2.29 2.49 -7.78
C ALA A 416 3.19 3.70 -8.02
N ALA A 417 3.99 3.65 -9.09
CA ALA A 417 4.86 4.74 -9.51
C ALA A 417 4.09 6.04 -9.79
N ASN A 418 2.98 5.95 -10.53
CA ASN A 418 2.15 7.11 -10.84
C ASN A 418 1.46 7.70 -9.60
N GLU A 419 0.89 6.85 -8.73
CA GLU A 419 0.23 7.33 -7.50
C GLU A 419 1.23 7.96 -6.54
N LEU A 420 2.40 7.33 -6.35
CA LEU A 420 3.48 7.88 -5.53
C LEU A 420 3.95 9.24 -6.08
N ALA A 421 4.11 9.36 -7.40
CA ALA A 421 4.50 10.62 -8.02
C ALA A 421 3.51 11.75 -7.76
N VAL A 422 2.20 11.47 -7.86
CA VAL A 422 1.16 12.46 -7.56
C VAL A 422 1.26 12.93 -6.11
N GLN A 423 1.46 12.01 -5.16
CA GLN A 423 1.57 12.33 -3.74
C GLN A 423 2.83 13.13 -3.43
N VAL A 424 3.98 12.72 -3.97
CA VAL A 424 5.26 13.43 -3.82
C VAL A 424 5.22 14.82 -4.47
N GLY A 425 4.54 14.95 -5.62
CA GLY A 425 4.27 16.24 -6.26
C GLY A 425 3.42 17.18 -5.40
N LYS A 426 2.39 16.65 -4.71
CA LYS A 426 1.59 17.43 -3.73
C LYS A 426 2.43 17.96 -2.57
N LEU A 427 3.53 17.29 -2.23
CA LEU A 427 4.52 17.75 -1.24
C LEU A 427 5.55 18.74 -1.82
N GLY A 428 5.40 19.15 -3.09
CA GLY A 428 6.29 20.09 -3.76
C GLY A 428 7.55 19.46 -4.36
N GLN A 429 7.73 18.14 -4.28
CA GLN A 429 8.92 17.44 -4.75
C GLN A 429 8.80 17.04 -6.24
N TRP A 430 8.67 18.05 -7.11
CA TRP A 430 8.35 17.85 -8.53
C TRP A 430 9.43 17.10 -9.34
N THR A 431 10.70 17.19 -8.95
CA THR A 431 11.79 16.45 -9.60
C THR A 431 11.64 14.94 -9.42
N ILE A 432 11.39 14.49 -8.18
CA ILE A 432 11.17 13.08 -7.85
C ILE A 432 9.88 12.59 -8.50
N ALA A 433 8.81 13.40 -8.46
CA ALA A 433 7.55 13.09 -9.11
C ALA A 433 7.72 12.85 -10.63
N ARG A 434 8.46 13.74 -11.33
CA ARG A 434 8.77 13.57 -12.75
C ARG A 434 9.47 12.24 -13.02
N ASP A 435 10.49 11.89 -12.23
CA ASP A 435 11.28 10.68 -12.45
C ASP A 435 10.43 9.40 -12.25
N LEU A 436 9.56 9.39 -11.23
CA LEU A 436 8.58 8.32 -11.00
C LEU A 436 7.53 8.22 -12.12
N LEU A 437 7.10 9.35 -12.69
CA LEU A 437 6.15 9.37 -13.83
C LEU A 437 6.79 8.83 -15.10
N VAL A 438 8.06 9.16 -15.36
CA VAL A 438 8.83 8.57 -16.46
C VAL A 438 8.95 7.05 -16.26
N MET A 439 9.24 6.59 -15.04
CA MET A 439 9.26 5.16 -14.72
C MET A 439 7.91 4.49 -14.98
N SER A 440 6.81 5.09 -14.53
CA SER A 440 5.45 4.61 -14.78
C SER A 440 5.15 4.48 -16.28
N LEU A 441 5.50 5.50 -17.07
CA LEU A 441 5.26 5.53 -18.51
C LEU A 441 6.10 4.49 -19.27
N ARG A 442 7.33 4.21 -18.82
CA ARG A 442 8.17 3.15 -19.41
C ARG A 442 7.54 1.77 -19.22
N SER A 443 6.98 1.51 -18.04
CA SER A 443 6.34 0.22 -17.74
C SER A 443 4.98 0.07 -18.42
N ARG A 444 4.11 1.09 -18.29
CA ARG A 444 2.77 1.09 -18.90
C ARG A 444 2.33 2.52 -19.20
N PRO A 445 2.44 2.97 -20.45
CA PRO A 445 1.95 4.29 -20.84
C PRO A 445 0.45 4.43 -20.57
N THR A 446 0.05 5.49 -19.86
CA THR A 446 -1.36 5.81 -19.62
C THR A 446 -1.64 7.30 -19.80
N PRO A 447 -2.85 7.71 -20.24
CA PRO A 447 -3.21 9.12 -20.33
C PRO A 447 -3.13 9.85 -18.98
N ALA A 448 -3.36 9.15 -17.87
CA ALA A 448 -3.23 9.72 -16.54
C ALA A 448 -1.77 10.06 -16.21
N ALA A 449 -0.85 9.13 -16.44
CA ALA A 449 0.58 9.35 -16.20
C ALA A 449 1.15 10.48 -17.09
N TRP A 450 0.73 10.57 -18.37
CA TRP A 450 1.13 11.67 -19.25
C TRP A 450 0.62 13.03 -18.77
N ARG A 451 -0.65 13.13 -18.34
CA ARG A 451 -1.19 14.37 -17.75
C ARG A 451 -0.45 14.79 -16.49
N ASN A 452 -0.16 13.83 -15.62
CA ASN A 452 0.60 14.08 -14.40
C ASN A 452 2.04 14.53 -14.72
N LEU A 453 2.66 13.94 -15.75
CA LEU A 453 4.00 14.34 -16.20
C LEU A 453 4.00 15.75 -16.79
N ALA A 454 2.96 16.11 -17.53
CA ALA A 454 2.79 17.47 -18.02
C ALA A 454 2.69 18.50 -16.88
N GLU A 455 1.93 18.18 -15.82
CA GLU A 455 1.85 19.03 -14.63
C GLU A 455 3.21 19.14 -13.94
N ALA A 456 3.94 18.04 -13.76
CA ALA A 456 5.27 18.05 -13.16
C ALA A 456 6.25 18.94 -13.97
N HIS A 457 6.27 18.81 -15.30
CA HIS A 457 7.09 19.68 -16.16
C HIS A 457 6.67 21.15 -16.06
N ALA A 458 5.37 21.45 -16.02
CA ALA A 458 4.89 22.83 -15.86
C ALA A 458 5.37 23.44 -14.52
N ARG A 459 5.32 22.66 -13.44
CA ARG A 459 5.79 23.07 -12.10
C ARG A 459 7.31 23.26 -12.02
N LEU A 460 8.06 22.52 -12.81
CA LEU A 460 9.52 22.65 -12.94
C LEU A 460 9.94 23.81 -13.87
N GLY A 461 8.99 24.51 -14.51
CA GLY A 461 9.31 25.59 -15.46
C GLY A 461 9.76 25.08 -16.82
N GLU A 462 9.31 23.89 -17.23
CA GLU A 462 9.65 23.23 -18.49
C GLU A 462 8.44 23.19 -19.46
N PRO A 463 7.91 24.36 -19.91
CA PRO A 463 6.60 24.44 -20.59
C PRO A 463 6.55 23.65 -21.91
N ARG A 464 7.65 23.59 -22.65
CA ARG A 464 7.72 22.84 -23.91
C ARG A 464 7.52 21.33 -23.70
N LEU A 465 8.11 20.78 -22.64
CA LEU A 465 7.94 19.37 -22.28
C LEU A 465 6.54 19.10 -21.74
N ALA A 466 5.97 20.06 -20.99
CA ALA A 466 4.58 19.98 -20.56
C ALA A 466 3.60 19.91 -21.74
N ASP A 467 3.77 20.74 -22.77
CA ASP A 467 2.92 20.73 -23.97
C ASP A 467 3.08 19.46 -24.80
N LEU A 468 4.29 18.91 -24.88
CA LEU A 468 4.52 17.59 -25.49
C LEU A 468 3.76 16.50 -24.72
N ALA A 469 3.92 16.42 -23.40
CA ALA A 469 3.24 15.43 -22.58
C ALA A 469 1.71 15.55 -22.62
N ARG A 470 1.14 16.77 -22.73
CA ARG A 470 -0.30 16.98 -22.94
C ARG A 470 -0.77 16.41 -24.28
N ARG A 471 -0.04 16.69 -25.37
CA ARG A 471 -0.37 16.15 -26.70
C ARG A 471 -0.32 14.62 -26.71
N GLU A 472 0.68 14.02 -26.06
CA GLU A 472 0.75 12.55 -25.91
C GLU A 472 -0.48 12.00 -25.16
N ALA A 473 -0.90 12.65 -24.07
CA ALA A 473 -2.10 12.26 -23.34
C ALA A 473 -3.36 12.35 -24.22
N GLU A 474 -3.49 13.41 -25.02
CA GLU A 474 -4.62 13.63 -25.94
C GLU A 474 -4.64 12.61 -27.07
N MET A 475 -3.48 12.30 -27.68
CA MET A 475 -3.36 11.28 -28.72
C MET A 475 -3.79 9.90 -28.22
N MET A 476 -3.42 9.53 -26.99
CA MET A 476 -3.86 8.26 -26.39
C MET A 476 -5.37 8.21 -26.10
N LEU A 477 -5.98 9.35 -25.71
CA LEU A 477 -7.43 9.43 -25.54
C LEU A 477 -8.15 9.34 -26.89
N GLY A 478 -7.60 9.96 -27.94
CA GLY A 478 -8.14 9.93 -29.31
C GLY A 478 -8.06 8.55 -29.96
N GLN A 479 -6.96 7.81 -29.78
CA GLN A 479 -6.82 6.43 -30.30
C GLN A 479 -7.87 5.48 -29.73
N ARG A 480 -8.31 5.68 -28.48
CA ARG A 480 -9.36 4.87 -27.85
C ARG A 480 -10.77 5.14 -28.39
N MET A 481 -10.96 6.25 -29.10
CA MET A 481 -12.25 6.63 -29.67
C MET A 481 -12.44 6.21 -31.12
N ILE A 482 -11.51 5.45 -31.71
CA ILE A 482 -11.80 4.75 -32.98
C ILE A 482 -12.92 3.75 -32.66
N PRO A 483 -14.15 3.95 -33.16
CA PRO A 483 -15.26 3.09 -32.82
C PRO A 483 -14.97 1.71 -33.40
N THR A 484 -14.75 0.72 -32.54
CA THR A 484 -14.67 -0.70 -32.92
C THR A 484 -15.99 -1.21 -33.54
N GLY A 485 -17.00 -0.34 -33.67
CA GLY A 485 -18.34 -0.63 -34.17
C GLY A 485 -18.48 -0.72 -35.70
N LEU A 486 -17.42 -0.66 -36.51
CA LEU A 486 -17.54 -0.83 -37.97
C LEU A 486 -17.15 -2.23 -38.50
N ALA A 487 -16.66 -3.14 -37.66
CA ALA A 487 -16.22 -4.47 -38.12
C ALA A 487 -17.27 -5.59 -37.99
N ASN A 488 -18.41 -5.36 -37.32
CA ASN A 488 -19.51 -6.32 -37.22
C ASN A 488 -20.84 -5.68 -37.69
N ALA A 489 -20.85 -5.07 -38.88
CA ALA A 489 -22.10 -4.99 -39.60
C ALA A 489 -22.48 -6.44 -39.95
N PRO A 490 -23.56 -7.03 -39.39
CA PRO A 490 -24.01 -8.34 -39.82
C PRO A 490 -24.24 -8.27 -41.33
N THR A 491 -23.53 -9.10 -42.08
CA THR A 491 -23.85 -9.35 -43.49
C THR A 491 -25.36 -9.59 -43.56
N PRO A 492 -26.12 -8.81 -44.34
CA PRO A 492 -27.55 -9.00 -44.47
C PRO A 492 -27.78 -10.41 -45.01
N VAL A 493 -28.25 -11.31 -44.15
CA VAL A 493 -28.70 -12.64 -44.54
C VAL A 493 -29.90 -12.42 -45.47
N PRO A 494 -29.90 -12.97 -46.70
CA PRO A 494 -31.04 -12.83 -47.60
C PRO A 494 -32.27 -13.49 -46.96
N SER A 495 -33.27 -12.67 -46.69
CA SER A 495 -34.57 -13.04 -46.15
C SER A 495 -35.34 -13.95 -47.11
N PHE A 496 -35.67 -15.16 -46.64
CA PHE A 496 -36.70 -16.02 -47.25
C PHE A 496 -38.10 -15.56 -46.77
N PRO A 497 -39.15 -15.61 -47.64
CA PRO A 497 -40.52 -15.38 -47.22
C PRO A 497 -41.24 -16.69 -46.86
N ALA A 498 -41.76 -16.81 -45.64
CA ALA A 498 -42.88 -17.71 -45.28
C ALA A 498 -43.36 -17.34 -43.85
N SER A 499 -44.52 -16.71 -43.69
CA SER A 499 -45.84 -17.33 -43.56
C SER A 499 -46.20 -17.77 -42.13
N GLY A 500 -47.03 -16.94 -41.48
CA GLY A 500 -48.18 -17.38 -40.66
C GLY A 500 -47.94 -17.86 -39.22
N ALA A 501 -48.29 -17.03 -38.24
CA ALA A 501 -49.35 -17.26 -37.23
C ALA A 501 -49.12 -16.40 -35.95
N PRO A 502 -50.19 -15.86 -35.33
CA PRO A 502 -50.07 -15.00 -34.16
C PRO A 502 -50.16 -15.80 -32.84
N MET A 503 -49.30 -15.48 -31.88
CA MET A 503 -49.43 -15.89 -30.47
C MET A 503 -49.25 -14.67 -29.54
N PRO A 504 -49.87 -14.70 -28.33
CA PRO A 504 -50.31 -13.49 -27.64
C PRO A 504 -49.26 -12.87 -26.71
N ASN A 505 -49.47 -11.56 -26.50
CA ASN A 505 -48.79 -10.64 -25.61
C ASN A 505 -48.37 -11.22 -24.25
N ALA A 506 -47.08 -11.17 -23.95
CA ALA A 506 -46.55 -11.17 -22.60
C ALA A 506 -46.05 -9.77 -22.24
N THR A 507 -46.72 -9.16 -21.26
CA THR A 507 -46.42 -7.85 -20.68
C THR A 507 -45.08 -7.87 -19.94
N PRO A 508 -44.13 -6.97 -20.22
CA PRO A 508 -42.91 -6.87 -19.41
C PRO A 508 -43.17 -6.09 -18.11
N ALA A 509 -42.74 -6.67 -17.00
CA ALA A 509 -42.72 -6.06 -15.68
C ALA A 509 -41.75 -4.85 -15.62
N PRO A 510 -42.03 -3.82 -14.80
CA PRO A 510 -41.19 -2.64 -14.72
C PRO A 510 -39.86 -2.92 -14.00
N ARG A 511 -38.75 -2.82 -14.74
CA ARG A 511 -37.39 -2.70 -14.17
C ARG A 511 -37.21 -1.31 -13.56
N ASN A 512 -37.48 -1.18 -12.27
CA ASN A 512 -36.88 -0.12 -11.45
C ASN A 512 -35.49 -0.57 -11.00
N ALA A 513 -34.49 -0.33 -11.86
CA ALA A 513 -33.10 -0.28 -11.45
C ALA A 513 -32.59 1.09 -11.87
N GLN A 514 -32.60 2.02 -10.90
CA GLN A 514 -31.83 3.26 -10.96
C GLN A 514 -30.39 2.88 -11.32
N GLN A 515 -30.00 3.16 -12.56
CA GLN A 515 -28.61 3.21 -12.96
C GLN A 515 -27.95 4.29 -12.10
N GLY A 516 -27.23 3.85 -11.07
CA GLY A 516 -26.31 4.72 -10.36
C GLY A 516 -25.30 5.23 -11.37
N ASN A 517 -25.36 6.52 -11.66
CA ASN A 517 -24.32 7.25 -12.38
C ASN A 517 -22.98 6.91 -11.72
N GLY A 518 -22.17 6.10 -12.41
CA GLY A 518 -20.80 5.85 -12.02
C GLY A 518 -20.07 7.18 -12.03
N VAL A 519 -19.74 7.67 -10.84
CA VAL A 519 -18.88 8.85 -10.69
C VAL A 519 -17.56 8.50 -11.39
N PRO A 520 -17.11 9.28 -12.38
CA PRO A 520 -15.82 9.06 -13.00
C PRO A 520 -14.74 9.25 -11.91
N PHE A 521 -14.17 8.15 -11.45
CA PHE A 521 -12.97 8.19 -10.62
C PHE A 521 -11.86 8.80 -11.48
N PHE A 522 -11.36 9.96 -11.04
CA PHE A 522 -10.30 10.80 -11.64
C PHE A 522 -10.71 11.72 -12.81
N SER A 523 -11.46 12.78 -12.49
CA SER A 523 -11.20 14.11 -13.05
C SER A 523 -10.64 15.00 -11.95
N GLY A 524 -9.56 15.73 -12.26
CA GLY A 524 -8.85 16.57 -11.31
C GLY A 524 -9.79 17.62 -10.70
N VAL A 525 -9.79 17.71 -9.37
CA VAL A 525 -10.32 18.86 -8.66
C VAL A 525 -9.40 20.04 -8.97
N ARG A 526 -9.94 21.06 -9.63
CA ARG A 526 -9.31 22.37 -9.79
C ARG A 526 -9.43 23.17 -8.49
#